data_AF-R0ABK1-F1
#
_entry.id   AF-R0ABK1-F1
#
_cell.length_a   1.000
_cell.length_b   1.000
_cell.length_c   1.000
_cell.angle_alpha   90.00
_cell.angle_beta   90.00
_cell.angle_gamma   90.00
#
_symmetry.space_group_name_H-M   'P 1'
#
loop_
_entity.id
_entity.type
_entity.pdbx_description
1 polymer ?
#
loop_
_entity_poly.entity_id
_entity_poly.type
_entity_poly.pdbx_seq_one_letter_code
_entity_poly.pdbx_strand_id
1 'polypeptide(L)'
;METGPIRVAIMADTHGVLRPEVERILETCDVIVHAGDFDNQMLYHKLNVDQPLYAVRGNNDRGWSGGLGQVNRFEIGGVKFIMAHERVDIPSVLKDIQVVIFGHSHMYYQQEISGRLWLNPGSCGYKRFTLPLSMAVMTIEDGTYEVETVWLEHGYGTPGAATSQREKAKASKYEKQQKRYKQKQAKGEGQADKAKGAVKAARYGGQPAARQEAVKPAPDQEKEYLFLIAKILRLRKAGESREWVIRNLGENFRLASTIYDICEKRPDSNARQILELLLEQISF
;
A
#
# COMPACT_ATOMS: atom_id res chain seq x y z
N MET A 1 13.51 -35.35 21.25
CA MET A 1 14.76 -34.58 21.12
C MET A 1 14.31 -33.15 21.03
N GLU A 2 14.66 -32.31 22.00
CA GLU A 2 14.39 -30.86 21.91
C GLU A 2 15.22 -30.34 20.73
N THR A 3 14.56 -30.09 19.61
CA THR A 3 15.16 -29.38 18.50
C THR A 3 15.18 -27.91 18.90
N GLY A 4 16.36 -27.29 18.94
CA GLY A 4 16.48 -25.87 19.25
C GLY A 4 15.65 -25.00 18.30
N PRO A 5 15.49 -23.70 18.61
CA PRO A 5 14.67 -22.78 17.83
C PRO A 5 15.11 -22.74 16.36
N ILE A 6 14.15 -22.83 15.44
CA ILE A 6 14.37 -22.74 13.99
C ILE A 6 14.16 -21.29 13.55
N ARG A 7 15.14 -20.69 12.90
CA ARG A 7 15.07 -19.32 12.37
C ARG A 7 14.76 -19.35 10.87
N VAL A 8 13.67 -18.71 10.48
CA VAL A 8 13.17 -18.66 9.12
C VAL A 8 13.25 -17.23 8.60
N ALA A 9 14.06 -17.00 7.58
CA ALA A 9 14.08 -15.73 6.85
C ALA A 9 12.91 -15.68 5.87
N ILE A 10 12.04 -14.67 5.98
CA ILE A 10 10.87 -14.49 5.13
C ILE A 10 11.04 -13.21 4.31
N MET A 11 11.10 -13.36 2.99
CA MET A 11 11.39 -12.28 2.05
C MET A 11 10.53 -12.38 0.78
N ALA A 12 10.49 -11.29 0.00
CA ALA A 12 9.78 -11.22 -1.27
C ALA A 12 10.34 -10.05 -2.10
N ASP A 13 9.91 -9.96 -3.36
CA ASP A 13 10.11 -8.79 -4.21
C ASP A 13 11.60 -8.36 -4.22
N THR A 14 12.49 -9.32 -4.50
CA THR A 14 13.93 -9.06 -4.60
C THR A 14 14.31 -8.40 -5.92
N HIS A 15 13.57 -8.67 -6.99
CA HIS A 15 13.78 -8.05 -8.31
C HIS A 15 15.24 -8.11 -8.75
N GLY A 16 15.85 -9.27 -8.57
CA GLY A 16 17.24 -9.57 -8.91
C GLY A 16 18.31 -9.00 -7.98
N VAL A 17 17.92 -8.36 -6.86
CA VAL A 17 18.84 -7.77 -5.89
C VAL A 17 18.88 -8.58 -4.60
N LEU A 18 20.07 -9.00 -4.21
CA LEU A 18 20.35 -9.52 -2.88
C LEU A 18 21.32 -8.56 -2.18
N ARG A 19 20.84 -7.89 -1.13
CA ARG A 19 21.62 -6.88 -0.41
C ARG A 19 22.60 -7.56 0.54
N PRO A 20 23.81 -7.02 0.76
CA PRO A 20 24.75 -7.59 1.72
C PRO A 20 24.21 -7.70 3.15
N GLU A 21 23.34 -6.77 3.56
CA GLU A 21 22.67 -6.84 4.86
C GLU A 21 21.62 -7.94 4.95
N VAL A 22 20.92 -8.24 3.83
CA VAL A 22 20.01 -9.39 3.74
C VAL A 22 20.83 -10.67 3.78
N GLU A 23 21.94 -10.77 3.03
CA GLU A 23 22.83 -11.94 3.05
C GLU A 23 23.31 -12.29 4.46
N ARG A 24 23.77 -11.28 5.21
CA ARG A 24 24.18 -11.46 6.62
C ARG A 24 23.05 -11.96 7.52
N ILE A 25 21.79 -11.58 7.24
CA ILE A 25 20.65 -12.08 8.01
C ILE A 25 20.36 -13.54 7.63
N LEU A 26 20.37 -13.85 6.33
CA LEU A 26 20.17 -15.20 5.80
C LEU A 26 21.19 -16.17 6.41
N GLU A 27 22.47 -15.79 6.51
CA GLU A 27 23.52 -16.61 7.15
C GLU A 27 23.22 -17.01 8.60
N THR A 28 22.34 -16.27 9.28
CA THR A 28 21.94 -16.56 10.67
C THR A 28 20.62 -17.35 10.78
N CYS A 29 20.00 -17.67 9.65
CA CYS A 29 18.74 -18.40 9.55
C CYS A 29 18.97 -19.83 9.06
N ASP A 30 18.09 -20.74 9.45
CA ASP A 30 18.14 -22.15 9.06
C ASP A 30 17.38 -22.40 7.75
N VAL A 31 16.36 -21.59 7.47
CA VAL A 31 15.43 -21.77 6.34
C VAL A 31 15.14 -20.43 5.67
N ILE A 32 14.98 -20.44 4.35
CA ILE A 32 14.55 -19.29 3.55
C ILE A 32 13.14 -19.53 3.01
N VAL A 33 12.28 -18.51 3.13
CA VAL A 33 10.97 -18.44 2.51
C VAL A 33 10.93 -17.21 1.60
N HIS A 34 10.68 -17.40 0.31
CA HIS A 34 10.62 -16.31 -0.67
C HIS A 34 9.27 -16.28 -1.41
N ALA A 35 8.49 -15.21 -1.19
CA ALA A 35 7.13 -15.06 -1.74
C ALA A 35 7.09 -14.59 -3.20
N GLY A 36 8.03 -15.04 -4.03
CA GLY A 36 8.12 -14.70 -5.46
C GLY A 36 8.70 -13.32 -5.80
N ASP A 37 8.84 -13.06 -7.10
CA ASP A 37 9.51 -11.91 -7.71
C ASP A 37 11.02 -11.89 -7.42
N PHE A 38 11.67 -13.01 -7.75
CA PHE A 38 13.13 -13.10 -7.87
C PHE A 38 13.65 -12.37 -9.11
N ASP A 39 12.85 -12.34 -10.17
CA ASP A 39 13.09 -11.79 -11.52
C ASP A 39 14.14 -12.57 -12.34
N ASN A 40 15.25 -13.00 -11.72
CA ASN A 40 16.29 -13.79 -12.40
C ASN A 40 16.60 -15.14 -11.74
N GLN A 41 16.94 -16.11 -12.59
CA GLN A 41 17.23 -17.49 -12.20
C GLN A 41 18.49 -17.61 -11.32
N MET A 42 19.48 -16.74 -11.52
CA MET A 42 20.74 -16.81 -10.77
C MET A 42 20.50 -16.53 -9.28
N LEU A 43 19.63 -15.58 -8.96
CA LEU A 43 19.25 -15.27 -7.58
C LEU A 43 18.52 -16.44 -6.93
N TYR A 44 17.58 -17.08 -7.64
CA TYR A 44 16.93 -18.30 -7.17
C TYR A 44 17.95 -19.37 -6.82
N HIS A 45 18.88 -19.65 -7.74
CA HIS A 45 19.92 -20.66 -7.51
C HIS A 45 20.82 -20.29 -6.34
N LYS A 46 21.22 -19.02 -6.21
CA LYS A 46 22.04 -18.52 -5.09
C LYS A 46 21.36 -18.76 -3.73
N LEU A 47 20.05 -18.56 -3.64
CA LEU A 47 19.28 -18.80 -2.41
C LEU A 47 19.00 -20.28 -2.15
N ASN A 48 19.13 -21.14 -3.17
CA ASN A 48 18.84 -22.57 -3.10
C ASN A 48 20.10 -23.45 -3.01
N VAL A 49 21.17 -22.94 -2.37
CA VAL A 49 22.42 -23.69 -2.19
C VAL A 49 22.57 -24.19 -0.76
N ASP A 50 22.69 -23.26 0.19
CA ASP A 50 23.17 -23.57 1.54
C ASP A 50 22.05 -23.90 2.54
N GLN A 51 20.83 -23.47 2.23
CA GLN A 51 19.67 -23.54 3.13
C GLN A 51 18.43 -24.03 2.37
N PRO A 52 17.52 -24.77 3.02
CA PRO A 52 16.22 -25.08 2.45
C PRO A 52 15.47 -23.82 2.01
N LEU A 53 15.02 -23.81 0.76
CA LEU A 53 14.26 -22.71 0.17
C LEU A 53 12.82 -23.13 -0.12
N TYR A 54 11.87 -22.46 0.52
CA TYR A 54 10.47 -22.49 0.12
C TYR A 54 10.18 -21.27 -0.74
N ALA A 55 9.69 -21.51 -1.97
CA ALA A 55 9.43 -20.44 -2.93
C ALA A 55 8.11 -20.63 -3.67
N VAL A 56 7.57 -19.53 -4.16
CA VAL A 56 6.49 -19.46 -5.15
C VAL A 56 6.91 -18.56 -6.30
N ARG A 57 6.22 -18.71 -7.42
CA ARG A 57 6.42 -17.87 -8.60
C ARG A 57 5.73 -16.51 -8.43
N GLY A 58 6.47 -15.43 -8.66
CA GLY A 58 5.92 -14.08 -8.82
C GLY A 58 5.61 -13.70 -10.26
N ASN A 59 4.95 -12.56 -10.46
CA ASN A 59 4.53 -12.10 -11.79
C ASN A 59 5.69 -11.64 -12.67
N ASN A 60 6.86 -11.31 -12.08
CA ASN A 60 8.08 -10.98 -12.80
C ASN A 60 8.98 -12.20 -13.03
N ASP A 61 8.72 -13.32 -12.35
CA ASP A 61 9.41 -14.58 -12.58
C ASP A 61 8.90 -15.23 -13.88
N ARG A 62 9.61 -15.00 -14.98
CA ARG A 62 9.28 -15.50 -16.34
C ARG A 62 10.14 -16.70 -16.71
N GLY A 63 9.81 -17.40 -17.81
CA GLY A 63 10.68 -18.35 -18.52
C GLY A 63 11.32 -19.49 -17.69
N TRP A 64 12.31 -19.15 -16.87
CA TRP A 64 13.07 -20.03 -15.97
C TRP A 64 12.24 -20.58 -14.80
N SER A 65 11.18 -19.89 -14.41
CA SER A 65 10.39 -20.18 -13.19
C SER A 65 9.33 -21.27 -13.36
N GLY A 66 9.39 -22.06 -14.44
CA GLY A 66 8.38 -23.09 -14.74
C GLY A 66 8.26 -24.19 -13.68
N GLY A 67 9.30 -24.42 -12.87
CA GLY A 67 9.26 -25.35 -11.74
C GLY A 67 8.69 -24.77 -10.44
N LEU A 68 8.44 -23.46 -10.38
CA LEU A 68 7.88 -22.80 -9.19
C LEU A 68 6.36 -22.82 -9.23
N GLY A 69 5.74 -23.33 -8.17
CA GLY A 69 4.29 -23.31 -8.00
C GLY A 69 3.75 -21.89 -7.79
N GLN A 70 2.49 -21.66 -8.21
CA GLN A 70 1.76 -20.42 -7.89
C GLN A 70 1.40 -20.34 -6.40
N VAL A 71 1.07 -21.49 -5.82
CA VAL A 71 0.75 -21.65 -4.40
C VAL A 71 1.61 -22.77 -3.83
N ASN A 72 2.21 -22.56 -2.66
CA ASN A 72 3.01 -23.54 -1.96
C ASN A 72 2.45 -23.76 -0.55
N ARG A 73 2.36 -25.01 -0.12
CA ARG A 73 1.99 -25.41 1.24
C ARG A 73 3.11 -26.26 1.81
N PHE A 74 3.56 -25.90 3.01
CA PHE A 74 4.70 -26.53 3.64
C PHE A 74 4.62 -26.40 5.16
N GLU A 75 5.51 -27.09 5.86
CA GLU A 75 5.58 -27.13 7.31
C GLU A 75 7.03 -26.94 7.76
N ILE A 76 7.23 -26.09 8.77
CA ILE A 76 8.53 -25.85 9.40
C ILE A 76 8.33 -25.90 10.91
N GLY A 77 9.05 -26.77 11.62
CA GLY A 77 8.98 -26.86 13.09
C GLY A 77 7.56 -27.12 13.64
N GLY A 78 6.73 -27.87 12.91
CA GLY A 78 5.32 -28.13 13.28
C GLY A 78 4.34 -27.00 12.92
N VAL A 79 4.82 -25.86 12.41
CA VAL A 79 3.98 -24.74 11.97
C VAL A 79 3.64 -24.88 10.50
N LYS A 80 2.34 -24.82 10.17
CA LYS A 80 1.85 -25.00 8.79
C LYS A 80 1.70 -23.67 8.05
N PHE A 81 2.31 -23.61 6.87
CA PHE A 81 2.36 -22.43 6.02
C PHE A 81 1.59 -22.62 4.72
N ILE A 82 1.02 -21.52 4.23
CA ILE A 82 0.63 -21.38 2.83
C ILE A 82 1.25 -20.09 2.28
N MET A 83 1.70 -20.15 1.04
CA MET A 83 2.32 -19.02 0.38
C MET A 83 1.84 -18.91 -1.06
N ALA A 84 1.65 -17.68 -1.53
CA ALA A 84 1.43 -17.32 -2.93
C ALA A 84 2.00 -15.91 -3.16
N HIS A 85 2.36 -15.55 -4.38
CA HIS A 85 2.90 -14.21 -4.61
C HIS A 85 1.83 -13.13 -4.43
N GLU A 86 0.64 -13.32 -5.01
CA GLU A 86 -0.48 -12.42 -4.81
C GLU A 86 -1.44 -12.96 -3.75
N ARG A 87 -1.93 -12.07 -2.86
CA ARG A 87 -2.87 -12.44 -1.80
C ARG A 87 -4.15 -13.08 -2.34
N VAL A 88 -4.58 -12.70 -3.55
CA VAL A 88 -5.80 -13.20 -4.20
C VAL A 88 -5.70 -14.68 -4.59
N ASP A 89 -4.50 -15.21 -4.75
CA ASP A 89 -4.25 -16.62 -5.09
C ASP A 89 -4.30 -17.53 -3.85
N ILE A 90 -4.32 -16.94 -2.65
CA ILE A 90 -4.52 -17.69 -1.42
C ILE A 90 -5.98 -18.16 -1.36
N PRO A 91 -6.24 -19.48 -1.26
CA PRO A 91 -7.59 -20.01 -1.22
C PRO A 91 -8.32 -19.59 0.06
N SER A 92 -9.63 -19.42 -0.06
CA SER A 92 -10.49 -19.00 1.06
C SER A 92 -10.56 -20.02 2.20
N VAL A 93 -10.41 -21.32 1.90
CA VAL A 93 -10.45 -22.40 2.87
C VAL A 93 -9.03 -22.79 3.27
N LEU A 94 -8.62 -22.35 4.47
CA LEU A 94 -7.25 -22.51 4.98
C LEU A 94 -7.05 -23.68 5.94
N LYS A 95 -8.12 -24.38 6.35
CA LYS A 95 -8.05 -25.53 7.28
C LYS A 95 -7.15 -25.22 8.50
N ASP A 96 -6.07 -25.97 8.68
CA ASP A 96 -5.12 -25.97 9.79
C ASP A 96 -3.87 -25.09 9.56
N ILE A 97 -3.79 -24.36 8.43
CA ILE A 97 -2.69 -23.42 8.16
C ILE A 97 -2.60 -22.36 9.24
N GLN A 98 -1.43 -22.14 9.82
CA GLN A 98 -1.20 -21.12 10.84
C GLN A 98 -0.66 -19.81 10.26
N VAL A 99 0.14 -19.89 9.20
CA VAL A 99 0.82 -18.73 8.60
C VAL A 99 0.52 -18.63 7.11
N VAL A 100 0.09 -17.44 6.68
CA VAL A 100 -0.16 -17.07 5.29
C VAL A 100 0.87 -16.04 4.86
N ILE A 101 1.63 -16.34 3.80
CA ILE A 101 2.68 -15.47 3.28
C ILE A 101 2.32 -15.01 1.87
N PHE A 102 2.48 -13.71 1.60
CA PHE A 102 2.29 -13.14 0.26
C PHE A 102 3.20 -11.95 -0.02
N GLY A 103 3.39 -11.60 -1.29
CA GLY A 103 4.27 -10.54 -1.77
C GLY A 103 3.54 -9.50 -2.63
N HIS A 104 4.12 -9.14 -3.77
CA HIS A 104 3.56 -8.34 -4.87
C HIS A 104 3.36 -6.84 -4.60
N SER A 105 2.89 -6.49 -3.40
CA SER A 105 2.56 -5.11 -3.05
C SER A 105 3.79 -4.29 -2.68
N HIS A 106 4.90 -4.94 -2.30
CA HIS A 106 6.09 -4.36 -1.64
C HIS A 106 5.75 -3.64 -0.31
N MET A 107 4.52 -3.75 0.18
CA MET A 107 4.09 -3.13 1.44
C MET A 107 4.17 -4.16 2.54
N TYR A 108 5.04 -3.91 3.52
CA TYR A 108 5.05 -4.70 4.74
C TYR A 108 3.65 -4.74 5.36
N TYR A 109 3.20 -5.93 5.71
CA TYR A 109 1.89 -6.17 6.33
C TYR A 109 2.01 -7.33 7.30
N GLN A 110 1.57 -7.14 8.54
CA GLN A 110 1.50 -8.19 9.54
C GLN A 110 0.19 -8.05 10.31
N GLN A 111 -0.64 -9.08 10.27
CA GLN A 111 -1.90 -9.09 11.01
C GLN A 111 -2.32 -10.50 11.39
N GLU A 112 -2.86 -10.65 12.60
CA GLU A 112 -3.55 -11.86 13.03
C GLU A 112 -5.01 -11.80 12.53
N ILE A 113 -5.42 -12.76 11.70
CA ILE A 113 -6.81 -12.87 11.20
C ILE A 113 -7.31 -14.28 11.48
N SER A 114 -8.34 -14.39 12.32
CA SER A 114 -8.93 -15.68 12.69
C SER A 114 -7.91 -16.67 13.29
N GLY A 115 -7.00 -16.16 14.14
CA GLY A 115 -5.97 -16.97 14.81
C GLY A 115 -4.90 -17.50 13.85
N ARG A 116 -4.58 -16.72 12.82
CA ARG A 116 -3.57 -17.03 11.78
C ARG A 116 -2.80 -15.77 11.46
N LEU A 117 -1.49 -15.91 11.31
CA LEU A 117 -0.64 -14.83 10.86
C LEU A 117 -0.82 -14.64 9.35
N TRP A 118 -1.08 -13.41 8.93
CA TRP A 118 -0.99 -12.97 7.54
C TRP A 118 0.18 -11.99 7.41
N LEU A 119 1.16 -12.37 6.58
CA LEU A 119 2.42 -11.67 6.47
C LEU A 119 2.74 -11.35 5.01
N ASN A 120 2.98 -10.07 4.75
CA ASN A 120 3.76 -9.60 3.61
C ASN A 120 5.09 -9.05 4.14
N PRO A 121 6.24 -9.65 3.81
CA PRO A 121 7.53 -9.20 4.34
C PRO A 121 7.97 -7.85 3.73
N GLY A 122 7.25 -7.34 2.73
CA GLY A 122 7.63 -6.15 1.96
C GLY A 122 8.61 -6.50 0.86
N SER A 123 9.60 -5.63 0.65
CA SER A 123 10.52 -5.72 -0.48
C SER A 123 11.97 -5.73 -0.01
N CYS A 124 12.71 -6.76 -0.38
CA CYS A 124 14.17 -6.82 -0.18
C CYS A 124 14.96 -6.18 -1.34
N GLY A 125 14.32 -6.05 -2.51
CA GLY A 125 14.92 -5.55 -3.73
C GLY A 125 15.01 -4.03 -3.81
N TYR A 126 14.53 -3.49 -4.92
CA TYR A 126 14.46 -2.05 -5.14
C TYR A 126 13.30 -1.40 -4.40
N LYS A 127 13.48 -0.14 -3.98
CA LYS A 127 12.39 0.64 -3.41
C LYS A 127 11.29 0.84 -4.44
N ARG A 128 10.06 0.43 -4.09
CA ARG A 128 8.88 0.77 -4.87
C ARG A 128 8.32 2.10 -4.36
N PHE A 129 8.46 3.13 -5.19
CA PHE A 129 8.10 4.50 -4.84
C PHE A 129 8.87 4.99 -3.61
N THR A 130 8.19 5.12 -2.48
CA THR A 130 8.75 5.60 -1.22
C THR A 130 8.61 4.55 -0.12
N LEU A 131 8.16 3.33 -0.46
CA LEU A 131 7.93 2.26 0.50
C LEU A 131 9.25 1.81 1.13
N PRO A 132 9.25 1.54 2.45
CA PRO A 132 10.43 1.05 3.12
C PRO A 132 10.81 -0.34 2.60
N LEU A 133 12.11 -0.62 2.62
CA LEU A 133 12.62 -1.96 2.38
C LEU A 133 12.57 -2.76 3.67
N SER A 134 12.11 -4.00 3.58
CA SER A 134 11.92 -4.85 4.74
C SER A 134 11.99 -6.33 4.39
N MET A 135 12.20 -7.12 5.43
CA MET A 135 11.96 -8.55 5.49
C MET A 135 11.43 -8.91 6.88
N ALA A 136 11.11 -10.18 7.09
CA ALA A 136 10.82 -10.69 8.42
C ALA A 136 11.73 -11.87 8.77
N VAL A 137 12.01 -12.04 10.05
CA VAL A 137 12.64 -13.25 10.59
C VAL A 137 11.66 -13.86 11.57
N MET A 138 11.34 -15.12 11.36
CA MET A 138 10.47 -15.88 12.24
C MET A 138 11.30 -16.89 13.03
N THR A 139 11.14 -16.91 14.35
CA THR A 139 11.71 -17.96 15.21
C THR A 139 10.60 -18.92 15.57
N ILE A 140 10.81 -20.21 15.33
CA ILE A 140 9.86 -21.30 15.61
C ILE A 140 10.45 -22.19 16.70
N GLU A 141 9.73 -22.37 17.80
CA GLU A 141 10.13 -23.22 18.92
C GLU A 141 8.88 -23.91 19.49
N ASP A 142 8.96 -25.23 19.66
CA ASP A 142 7.87 -26.08 20.19
C ASP A 142 6.50 -25.86 19.51
N GLY A 143 6.50 -25.68 18.18
CA GLY A 143 5.29 -25.46 17.39
C GLY A 143 4.66 -24.07 17.55
N THR A 144 5.31 -23.18 18.30
CA THR A 144 4.96 -21.75 18.42
C THR A 144 5.93 -20.90 17.61
N TYR A 145 5.55 -19.67 17.28
CA TYR A 145 6.39 -18.78 16.49
C TYR A 145 6.31 -17.32 16.95
N GLU A 146 7.42 -16.62 16.80
CA GLU A 146 7.52 -15.17 16.94
C GLU A 146 8.10 -14.56 15.66
N VAL A 147 7.66 -13.36 15.30
CA VAL A 147 8.09 -12.68 14.07
C VAL A 147 8.69 -11.33 14.40
N GLU A 148 9.94 -11.14 13.97
CA GLU A 148 10.64 -9.87 13.98
C GLU A 148 10.59 -9.23 12.59
N THR A 149 10.29 -7.93 12.54
CA THR A 149 10.41 -7.15 11.31
C THR A 149 11.80 -6.56 11.20
N VAL A 150 12.47 -6.78 10.08
CA VAL A 150 13.77 -6.18 9.78
C VAL A 150 13.61 -5.10 8.72
N TRP A 151 13.99 -3.87 9.07
CA TRP A 151 14.00 -2.73 8.16
C TRP A 151 15.39 -2.58 7.53
N LEU A 152 15.46 -2.58 6.21
CA LEU A 152 16.72 -2.64 5.43
C LEU A 152 17.23 -1.26 5.02
N GLU A 153 16.84 -0.20 5.73
CA GLU A 153 17.24 1.17 5.42
C GLU A 153 18.22 1.71 6.46
N HIS A 154 19.52 1.70 6.13
CA HIS A 154 20.51 2.44 6.88
C HIS A 154 20.40 3.94 6.54
N GLY A 155 19.89 4.75 7.48
CA GLY A 155 19.98 6.22 7.42
C GLY A 155 18.67 7.02 7.49
N TYR A 156 17.51 6.35 7.50
CA TYR A 156 16.23 6.99 7.79
C TYR A 156 15.57 6.14 8.85
N GLY A 157 15.33 6.72 10.04
CA GLY A 157 14.88 6.00 11.23
C GLY A 157 13.60 5.18 11.01
N THR A 158 13.10 4.60 12.11
CA THR A 158 11.87 3.80 12.21
C THR A 158 10.74 4.21 11.23
N PRO A 159 9.77 3.35 10.90
CA PRO A 159 8.65 3.69 10.01
C PRO A 159 7.98 5.05 10.29
N GLY A 160 7.96 5.50 11.55
CA GLY A 160 7.54 6.86 11.94
C GLY A 160 8.44 7.98 11.40
N ALA A 161 9.77 7.82 11.38
CA ALA A 161 10.70 8.77 10.78
C ALA A 161 10.62 8.80 9.24
N ALA A 162 10.46 7.65 8.60
CA ALA A 162 10.21 7.57 7.15
C ALA A 162 8.87 8.25 6.78
N THR A 163 7.83 8.07 7.60
CA THR A 163 6.53 8.75 7.45
C THR A 163 6.69 10.26 7.64
N SER A 164 7.40 10.70 8.69
CA SER A 164 7.69 12.11 8.96
C SER A 164 8.48 12.78 7.83
N GLN A 165 9.45 12.08 7.23
CA GLN A 165 10.21 12.61 6.09
C GLN A 165 9.38 12.69 4.81
N ARG A 166 8.51 11.69 4.56
CA ARG A 166 7.53 11.75 3.46
C ARG A 166 6.57 12.93 3.64
N GLU A 167 6.10 13.20 4.86
CA GLU A 167 5.25 14.35 5.18
C GLU A 167 5.99 15.68 4.93
N LYS A 168 7.24 15.80 5.39
CA LYS A 168 8.09 16.97 5.11
C LYS A 168 8.31 17.17 3.59
N ALA A 169 8.55 16.10 2.85
CA ALA A 169 8.71 16.16 1.39
C ALA A 169 7.41 16.54 0.66
N LYS A 170 6.25 16.05 1.12
CA LYS A 170 4.92 16.46 0.62
C LYS A 170 4.66 17.95 0.90
N ALA A 171 4.95 18.42 2.12
CA ALA A 171 4.83 19.83 2.50
C ALA A 171 5.70 20.73 1.60
N SER A 172 6.97 20.37 1.37
CA SER A 172 7.88 21.12 0.50
C SER A 172 7.40 21.19 -0.97
N LYS A 173 6.83 20.11 -1.51
CA LYS A 173 6.22 20.12 -2.85
C LYS A 173 4.98 21.02 -2.91
N TYR A 174 4.14 20.99 -1.88
CA TYR A 174 2.94 21.82 -1.79
C TYR A 174 3.29 23.32 -1.73
N GLU A 175 4.28 23.70 -0.93
CA GLU A 175 4.76 25.09 -0.86
C GLU A 175 5.32 25.58 -2.20
N LYS A 176 6.08 24.73 -2.91
CA LYS A 176 6.56 25.03 -4.27
C LYS A 176 5.41 25.21 -5.27
N GLN A 177 4.36 24.39 -5.14
CA GLN A 177 3.15 24.51 -5.97
C GLN A 177 2.40 25.81 -5.68
N GLN A 178 2.21 26.17 -4.40
CA GLN A 178 1.56 27.42 -4.02
C GLN A 178 2.31 28.67 -4.51
N LYS A 179 3.65 28.67 -4.41
CA LYS A 179 4.49 29.76 -4.95
C LYS A 179 4.30 29.92 -6.47
N ARG A 180 4.24 28.81 -7.21
CA ARG A 180 3.98 28.82 -8.67
C ARG A 180 2.56 29.33 -9.00
N TYR A 181 1.56 28.98 -8.20
CA TYR A 181 0.20 29.49 -8.37
C TYR A 181 0.11 31.01 -8.13
N LYS A 182 0.71 31.51 -7.05
CA LYS A 182 0.76 32.96 -6.75
C LYS A 182 1.51 33.75 -7.84
N GLN A 183 2.62 33.20 -8.36
CA GLN A 183 3.35 33.82 -9.48
C GLN A 183 2.53 33.84 -10.78
N LYS A 184 1.68 32.83 -11.02
CA LYS A 184 0.76 32.82 -12.17
C LYS A 184 -0.38 33.82 -12.02
N GLN A 185 -0.91 34.01 -10.81
CA GLN A 185 -1.95 35.03 -10.54
C GLN A 185 -1.40 36.45 -10.69
N ALA A 186 -0.22 36.74 -10.15
CA ALA A 186 0.44 38.04 -10.30
C ALA A 186 0.76 38.39 -11.79
N LYS A 187 1.01 37.38 -12.63
CA LYS A 187 1.19 37.58 -14.08
C LYS A 187 -0.14 37.73 -14.84
N GLY A 188 -1.24 37.23 -14.31
CA GLY A 188 -2.59 37.39 -14.89
C GLY A 188 -3.24 38.73 -14.56
N GLU A 189 -2.99 39.26 -13.36
CA GLU A 189 -3.53 40.56 -12.91
C GLU A 189 -2.92 41.75 -13.67
N GLY A 190 -1.63 41.66 -14.07
CA GLY A 190 -0.97 42.70 -14.89
C GLY A 190 -1.53 42.86 -16.31
N GLN A 191 -2.46 41.98 -16.74
CA GLN A 191 -3.12 42.06 -18.06
C GLN A 191 -4.61 42.45 -17.96
N ALA A 192 -5.20 42.46 -16.76
CA ALA A 192 -6.61 42.78 -16.54
C ALA A 192 -6.86 44.28 -16.23
N ASP A 193 -5.83 45.03 -15.82
CA ASP A 193 -5.95 46.44 -15.38
C ASP A 193 -6.12 47.48 -16.51
N LYS A 194 -6.42 47.07 -17.75
CA LYS A 194 -6.71 47.99 -18.87
C LYS A 194 -8.17 48.03 -19.32
N ALA A 195 -9.11 47.42 -18.60
CA ALA A 195 -10.51 47.51 -18.96
C ALA A 195 -11.45 47.68 -17.76
N LYS A 196 -12.16 48.83 -17.78
CA LYS A 196 -13.37 49.20 -17.02
C LYS A 196 -13.06 49.81 -15.63
N GLY A 197 -13.21 51.11 -15.38
CA GLY A 197 -14.18 52.07 -15.94
C GLY A 197 -15.49 52.01 -15.14
N ALA A 198 -15.63 52.94 -14.20
CA ALA A 198 -16.73 53.25 -13.26
C ALA A 198 -18.17 52.77 -13.61
N VAL A 199 -18.97 52.40 -12.58
CA VAL A 199 -20.23 53.07 -12.13
C VAL A 199 -20.80 52.40 -10.86
N LYS A 200 -21.50 53.22 -10.06
CA LYS A 200 -22.03 53.14 -8.68
C LYS A 200 -23.12 52.10 -8.34
N ALA A 201 -23.06 51.68 -7.07
CA ALA A 201 -24.09 51.47 -6.01
C ALA A 201 -25.60 51.42 -6.31
N ALA A 202 -26.31 50.45 -5.68
CA ALA A 202 -27.53 50.67 -4.86
C ALA A 202 -27.94 49.41 -4.04
N ARG A 203 -28.78 49.66 -3.01
CA ARG A 203 -29.11 48.92 -1.78
C ARG A 203 -30.18 47.80 -1.87
N TYR A 204 -30.44 47.22 -0.69
CA TYR A 204 -31.55 46.37 -0.19
C TYR A 204 -31.43 44.87 -0.52
N GLY A 205 -31.66 43.90 0.38
CA GLY A 205 -32.12 43.86 1.77
C GLY A 205 -32.70 42.45 1.98
N GLY A 206 -32.31 41.75 3.06
CA GLY A 206 -32.86 40.43 3.39
C GLY A 206 -31.91 39.52 4.18
N GLN A 207 -32.09 39.46 5.49
CA GLN A 207 -31.90 38.23 6.28
C GLN A 207 -33.29 37.58 6.44
N PRO A 208 -33.45 36.28 6.78
CA PRO A 208 -32.45 35.36 7.33
C PRO A 208 -32.50 33.93 6.74
N ALA A 209 -31.44 33.16 6.95
CA ALA A 209 -31.52 31.73 7.29
C ALA A 209 -30.10 31.28 7.64
N ALA A 210 -29.88 30.96 8.92
CA ALA A 210 -28.68 30.27 9.35
C ALA A 210 -28.66 28.91 8.66
N ARG A 211 -27.93 28.80 7.56
CA ARG A 211 -27.45 27.50 7.08
C ARG A 211 -26.53 27.00 8.19
N GLN A 212 -26.91 25.89 8.81
CA GLN A 212 -25.96 25.10 9.58
C GLN A 212 -24.73 24.90 8.69
N GLU A 213 -23.61 25.48 9.11
CA GLU A 213 -22.36 25.32 8.40
C GLU A 213 -22.06 23.82 8.38
N ALA A 214 -22.11 23.22 7.18
CA ALA A 214 -21.70 21.84 6.99
C ALA A 214 -20.32 21.69 7.63
N VAL A 215 -20.21 20.76 8.58
CA VAL A 215 -18.97 20.47 9.29
C VAL A 215 -17.94 20.11 8.25
N LYS A 216 -17.05 21.06 7.93
CA LYS A 216 -15.97 20.80 6.99
C LYS A 216 -15.12 19.68 7.60
N PRO A 217 -14.85 18.60 6.86
CA PRO A 217 -13.95 17.56 7.34
C PRO A 217 -12.61 18.19 7.72
N ALA A 218 -11.95 17.64 8.73
CA ALA A 218 -10.60 18.07 9.07
C ALA A 218 -9.73 18.01 7.78
N PRO A 219 -8.79 18.95 7.57
CA PRO A 219 -8.03 19.06 6.31
C PRO A 219 -7.34 17.78 5.85
N ASP A 220 -7.05 16.86 6.77
CA ASP A 220 -6.43 15.57 6.48
C ASP A 220 -7.45 14.51 6.03
N GLN A 221 -8.67 14.53 6.57
CA GLN A 221 -9.79 13.69 6.14
C GLN A 221 -10.29 14.08 4.74
N GLU A 222 -10.30 15.37 4.42
CA GLU A 222 -10.61 15.85 3.06
C GLU A 222 -9.64 15.29 2.01
N LYS A 223 -8.34 15.27 2.34
CA LYS A 223 -7.28 14.71 1.46
C LYS A 223 -7.44 13.21 1.27
N GLU A 224 -7.79 12.48 2.32
CA GLU A 224 -8.04 11.03 2.24
C GLU A 224 -9.22 10.72 1.32
N TYR A 225 -10.32 11.48 1.43
CA TYR A 225 -11.48 11.32 0.55
C TYR A 225 -11.13 11.65 -0.89
N LEU A 226 -10.42 12.75 -1.15
CA LEU A 226 -9.97 13.09 -2.51
C LEU A 226 -9.06 12.02 -3.12
N PHE A 227 -8.18 11.43 -2.31
CA PHE A 227 -7.31 10.35 -2.76
C PHE A 227 -8.10 9.08 -3.12
N LEU A 228 -9.06 8.70 -2.28
CA LEU A 228 -9.93 7.56 -2.51
C LEU A 228 -10.81 7.76 -3.75
N ILE A 229 -11.42 8.95 -3.90
CA ILE A 229 -12.22 9.34 -5.08
C ILE A 229 -11.38 9.25 -6.35
N ALA A 230 -10.17 9.80 -6.36
CA ALA A 230 -9.28 9.75 -7.53
C ALA A 230 -8.91 8.31 -7.90
N LYS A 231 -8.71 7.44 -6.90
CA LYS A 231 -8.40 6.02 -7.12
C LYS A 231 -9.59 5.27 -7.72
N ILE A 232 -10.81 5.52 -7.22
CA ILE A 232 -12.05 4.94 -7.75
C ILE A 232 -12.29 5.38 -9.20
N LEU A 233 -12.17 6.68 -9.50
CA LEU A 233 -12.31 7.19 -10.87
C LEU A 233 -11.33 6.53 -11.85
N ARG A 234 -10.07 6.36 -11.44
CA ARG A 234 -9.05 5.69 -12.26
C ARG A 234 -9.41 4.23 -12.54
N LEU A 235 -9.85 3.48 -11.54
CA LEU A 235 -10.17 2.06 -11.67
C LEU A 235 -11.45 1.83 -12.47
N ARG A 236 -12.46 2.69 -12.31
CA ARG A 236 -13.64 2.70 -13.19
C ARG A 236 -13.27 2.95 -14.64
N LYS A 237 -12.39 3.92 -14.90
CA LYS A 237 -11.90 4.19 -16.25
C LYS A 237 -11.10 3.02 -16.84
N ALA A 238 -10.48 2.19 -15.98
CA ALA A 238 -9.78 0.98 -16.38
C ALA A 238 -10.72 -0.23 -16.62
N GLY A 239 -12.03 -0.10 -16.38
CA GLY A 239 -13.01 -1.15 -16.59
C GLY A 239 -13.20 -2.11 -15.41
N GLU A 240 -12.68 -1.77 -14.23
CA GLU A 240 -12.80 -2.62 -13.04
C GLU A 240 -14.24 -2.64 -12.50
N SER A 241 -14.70 -3.84 -12.10
CA SER A 241 -16.06 -4.03 -11.59
C SER A 241 -16.28 -3.35 -10.24
N ARG A 242 -17.53 -2.95 -9.97
CA ARG A 242 -17.91 -2.30 -8.71
C ARG A 242 -17.52 -3.15 -7.50
N GLU A 243 -17.79 -4.45 -7.55
CA GLU A 243 -17.47 -5.41 -6.49
C GLU A 243 -15.97 -5.49 -6.24
N TRP A 244 -15.18 -5.48 -7.32
CA TRP A 244 -13.71 -5.51 -7.23
C TRP A 244 -13.17 -4.22 -6.62
N VAL A 245 -13.64 -3.06 -7.09
CA VAL A 245 -13.18 -1.76 -6.59
C VAL A 245 -13.52 -1.59 -5.10
N ILE A 246 -14.72 -1.97 -4.67
CA ILE A 246 -15.13 -1.87 -3.26
C ILE A 246 -14.31 -2.83 -2.38
N ARG A 247 -14.08 -4.07 -2.81
CA ARG A 247 -13.32 -5.06 -2.03
C ARG A 247 -11.83 -4.74 -1.89
N ASN A 248 -11.26 -4.01 -2.84
CA ASN A 248 -9.81 -3.79 -2.93
C ASN A 248 -9.37 -2.36 -2.58
N LEU A 249 -10.27 -1.48 -2.17
CA LEU A 249 -9.97 -0.09 -1.80
C LEU A 249 -10.25 0.22 -0.32
N GLY A 250 -9.30 -0.13 0.54
CA GLY A 250 -9.19 0.38 1.92
C GLY A 250 -10.19 -0.21 2.92
N GLU A 251 -10.00 0.11 4.18
CA GLU A 251 -10.69 -0.52 5.32
C GLU A 251 -12.20 -0.18 5.41
N ASN A 252 -12.66 0.87 4.73
CA ASN A 252 -14.06 1.33 4.80
C ASN A 252 -14.84 1.07 3.50
N PHE A 253 -15.40 -0.14 3.42
CA PHE A 253 -16.22 -0.59 2.30
C PHE A 253 -17.45 0.29 2.04
N ARG A 254 -18.05 0.86 3.09
CA ARG A 254 -19.24 1.74 2.96
C ARG A 254 -18.87 3.04 2.24
N LEU A 255 -17.77 3.66 2.65
CA LEU A 255 -17.27 4.88 2.03
C LEU A 255 -16.89 4.66 0.55
N ALA A 256 -16.16 3.58 0.26
CA ALA A 256 -15.79 3.23 -1.11
C ALA A 256 -17.03 2.96 -1.99
N SER A 257 -18.04 2.26 -1.45
CA SER A 257 -19.32 2.03 -2.12
C SER A 257 -20.03 3.35 -2.44
N THR A 258 -20.21 4.23 -1.44
CA THR A 258 -20.89 5.52 -1.63
C THR A 258 -20.19 6.38 -2.68
N ILE A 259 -18.86 6.45 -2.65
CA ILE A 259 -18.09 7.20 -3.64
C ILE A 259 -18.27 6.60 -5.04
N TYR A 260 -18.24 5.27 -5.17
CA TYR A 260 -18.45 4.60 -6.45
C TYR A 260 -19.81 4.94 -7.04
N ASP A 261 -20.86 4.89 -6.22
CA ASP A 261 -22.24 5.18 -6.63
C ASP A 261 -22.42 6.65 -7.05
N ILE A 262 -21.73 7.59 -6.37
CA ILE A 262 -21.68 9.01 -6.80
C ILE A 262 -20.99 9.14 -8.16
N CYS A 263 -19.84 8.48 -8.35
CA CYS A 263 -19.10 8.50 -9.61
C CYS A 263 -19.92 7.90 -10.77
N GLU A 264 -20.76 6.90 -10.50
CA GLU A 264 -21.65 6.28 -11.49
C GLU A 264 -22.79 7.22 -11.91
N LYS A 265 -23.42 7.88 -10.94
CA LYS A 265 -24.49 8.86 -11.19
C LYS A 265 -23.99 10.14 -11.85
N ARG A 266 -22.70 10.48 -11.71
CA ARG A 266 -22.09 11.72 -12.21
C ARG A 266 -20.75 11.43 -12.93
N PRO A 267 -20.77 10.83 -14.14
CA PRO A 267 -19.57 10.36 -14.82
C PRO A 267 -18.59 11.46 -15.23
N ASP A 268 -19.09 12.69 -15.47
CA ASP A 268 -18.26 13.84 -15.89
C ASP A 268 -17.72 14.66 -14.72
N SER A 269 -18.07 14.30 -13.48
CA SER A 269 -17.65 15.06 -12.30
C SER A 269 -16.19 14.80 -11.95
N ASN A 270 -15.47 15.87 -11.62
CA ASN A 270 -14.11 15.78 -11.11
C ASN A 270 -14.09 15.42 -9.61
N ALA A 271 -12.91 15.08 -9.09
CA ALA A 271 -12.76 14.59 -7.72
C ALA A 271 -13.29 15.57 -6.64
N ARG A 272 -13.23 16.89 -6.87
CA ARG A 272 -13.76 17.88 -5.92
C ARG A 272 -15.29 17.93 -5.94
N GLN A 273 -15.90 17.86 -7.11
CA GLN A 273 -17.36 17.82 -7.24
C GLN A 273 -17.93 16.55 -6.60
N ILE A 274 -17.23 15.42 -6.72
CA ILE A 274 -17.62 14.16 -6.06
C ILE A 274 -17.45 14.26 -4.54
N LEU A 275 -16.39 14.93 -4.06
CA LEU A 275 -16.20 15.18 -2.63
C LEU A 275 -17.33 16.04 -2.06
N GLU A 276 -17.74 17.11 -2.74
CA GLU A 276 -18.86 17.96 -2.31
C GLU A 276 -20.15 17.13 -2.15
N LEU A 277 -20.49 16.30 -3.15
CA LEU A 277 -21.64 15.41 -3.12
C LEU A 277 -21.54 14.33 -2.03
N LEU A 278 -20.33 13.85 -1.76
CA LEU A 278 -20.07 12.88 -0.69
C LEU A 278 -20.32 13.52 0.69
N LEU A 279 -19.83 14.74 0.91
CA LEU A 279 -20.01 15.46 2.17
C LEU A 279 -21.48 15.84 2.39
N GLU A 280 -22.22 16.17 1.32
CA GLU A 280 -23.68 16.36 1.38
C GLU A 280 -24.43 15.09 1.84
N GLN A 281 -23.94 13.89 1.49
CA GLN A 281 -24.59 12.62 1.87
C GLN A 281 -24.20 12.13 3.27
N ILE A 282 -23.07 12.57 3.83
CA ILE A 282 -22.59 12.15 5.16
C ILE A 282 -22.99 13.16 6.25
N SER A 283 -23.41 14.37 5.87
CA SER A 283 -23.81 15.44 6.81
C SER A 283 -25.28 15.37 7.26
N PHE A 284 -25.97 14.24 7.05
CA PHE A 284 -27.34 13.97 7.50
C PHE A 284 -27.40 12.76 8.42
#